data_AF-A0A3C0FF21-F1
#
_entry.id   AF-A0A3C0FF21-F1
#
_cell.length_a   1.000
_cell.length_b   1.000
_cell.length_c   1.000
_cell.angle_alpha   90.00
_cell.angle_beta   90.00
_cell.angle_gamma   90.00
#
_symmetry.space_group_name_H-M   'P 1'
#
loop_
_entity.id
_entity.type
_entity.pdbx_description
1 polymer ?
#
loop_
_entity_poly.entity_id
_entity_poly.type
_entity_poly.pdbx_seq_one_letter_code
_entity_poly.pdbx_strand_id
1 'polypeptide(L)'
;MLSTRDLAFGALLVALSLVIPLAWGGFLMVAIPPFTATLASHVPLFLSMLVSPAVAAMVGFGSAIGFTLRLSPVIGARAAMHIGVGYLGARLVRSGRPYWLALLIVLPVHAVLEALIVLPFGFSLYRAGVVVGVGTALHHLVDAGISLALVRILSQTRVWPLAYRPLWR
;
A
#
# COMPACT_ATOMS: atom_id res chain seq x y z
N MET A 1 -20.19 0.04 10.89
CA MET A 1 -20.66 -0.46 9.58
C MET A 1 -20.07 0.42 8.49
N LEU A 2 -19.76 -0.15 7.31
CA LEU A 2 -19.30 0.62 6.15
C LEU A 2 -20.45 1.51 5.64
N SER A 3 -20.16 2.77 5.35
CA SER A 3 -21.12 3.66 4.70
C SER A 3 -21.16 3.42 3.18
N THR A 4 -22.21 3.86 2.49
CA THR A 4 -22.28 3.86 1.02
C THR A 4 -21.06 4.53 0.40
N ARG A 5 -20.57 5.59 1.06
CA ARG A 5 -19.36 6.29 0.67
C ARG A 5 -18.12 5.41 0.81
N ASP A 6 -17.97 4.69 1.92
CA ASP A 6 -16.84 3.78 2.12
C ASP A 6 -16.83 2.67 1.07
N LEU A 7 -18.01 2.17 0.69
CA LEU A 7 -18.16 1.18 -0.38
C LEU A 7 -17.75 1.75 -1.73
N ALA A 8 -18.17 2.97 -2.07
CA ALA A 8 -17.81 3.61 -3.35
C ALA A 8 -16.29 3.86 -3.46
N PHE A 9 -15.68 4.46 -2.42
CA PHE A 9 -14.22 4.64 -2.40
C PHE A 9 -13.48 3.31 -2.35
N GLY A 10 -13.98 2.34 -1.59
CA GLY A 10 -13.39 1.01 -1.50
C GLY A 10 -13.39 0.30 -2.85
N ALA A 11 -14.51 0.28 -3.56
CA ALA A 11 -14.60 -0.32 -4.89
C ALA A 11 -13.64 0.32 -5.88
N LEU A 12 -13.57 1.66 -5.91
CA LEU A 12 -12.63 2.39 -6.77
C LEU A 12 -11.17 2.05 -6.45
N LEU A 13 -10.79 2.09 -5.17
CA LEU A 13 -9.41 1.87 -4.75
C LEU A 13 -9.00 0.39 -4.89
N VAL A 14 -9.93 -0.56 -4.70
CA VAL A 14 -9.72 -1.98 -5.01
C VAL A 14 -9.53 -2.18 -6.51
N ALA A 15 -10.34 -1.54 -7.34
CA ALA A 15 -10.17 -1.59 -8.80
C ALA A 15 -8.79 -1.07 -9.21
N LEU A 16 -8.34 0.05 -8.64
CA LEU A 16 -6.99 0.57 -8.88
C LEU A 16 -5.90 -0.39 -8.37
N SER A 17 -6.06 -1.00 -7.18
CA SER A 17 -5.05 -1.93 -6.65
C SER A 17 -4.95 -3.23 -7.44
N LEU A 18 -5.98 -3.60 -8.19
CA LEU A 18 -5.95 -4.69 -9.16
C LEU A 18 -5.34 -4.25 -10.50
N VAL A 19 -5.78 -3.11 -11.04
CA VAL A 19 -5.36 -2.64 -12.37
C VAL A 19 -3.87 -2.32 -12.41
N ILE A 20 -3.31 -1.71 -11.37
CA ILE A 20 -1.89 -1.33 -11.36
C ILE A 20 -0.97 -2.53 -11.59
N PRO A 21 -0.99 -3.63 -10.80
CA PRO A 21 -0.15 -4.77 -11.12
C PRO A 21 -0.52 -5.38 -12.47
N LEU A 22 -1.81 -5.57 -12.79
CA LEU A 22 -2.24 -6.22 -14.03
C LEU A 22 -1.75 -5.48 -15.29
N ALA A 23 -1.82 -4.16 -15.31
CA ALA A 23 -1.44 -3.33 -16.45
C ALA A 23 0.03 -2.87 -16.41
N TRP A 24 0.58 -2.59 -15.22
CA TRP A 24 1.90 -1.95 -15.07
C TRP A 24 2.99 -2.87 -14.53
N GLY A 25 2.68 -4.11 -14.12
CA GLY A 25 3.61 -5.12 -13.60
C GLY A 25 4.58 -5.68 -14.65
N GLY A 26 5.20 -4.78 -15.41
CA GLY A 26 6.16 -4.99 -16.48
C GLY A 26 6.70 -3.66 -16.98
N PHE A 27 5.81 -2.73 -17.34
CA PHE A 27 6.19 -1.41 -17.86
C PHE A 27 6.78 -0.48 -16.77
N LEU A 28 6.10 -0.33 -15.63
CA LEU A 28 6.58 0.50 -14.50
C LEU A 28 7.13 -0.36 -13.37
N MET A 29 7.65 -1.54 -13.69
CA MET A 29 8.16 -2.49 -12.71
C MET A 29 9.68 -2.52 -12.70
N VAL A 30 10.27 -2.39 -11.51
CA VAL A 30 11.66 -2.73 -11.24
C VAL A 30 11.71 -4.15 -10.68
N ALA A 31 12.56 -5.01 -11.26
CA ALA A 31 12.72 -6.39 -10.83
C ALA A 31 14.19 -6.71 -10.51
N ILE A 32 14.45 -7.04 -9.26
CA ILE A 32 15.74 -7.54 -8.75
C ILE A 32 15.42 -8.74 -7.85
N PRO A 33 15.26 -9.95 -8.41
CA PRO A 33 14.65 -11.06 -7.68
C PRO A 33 15.34 -11.38 -6.34
N PRO A 34 14.56 -11.67 -5.27
CA PRO A 34 13.10 -11.81 -5.25
C PRO A 34 12.33 -10.49 -5.10
N PHE A 35 13.03 -9.35 -5.04
CA PHE A 35 12.39 -8.04 -4.98
C PHE A 35 11.78 -7.67 -6.34
N THR A 36 10.55 -7.19 -6.28
CA THR A 36 9.88 -6.50 -7.39
C THR A 36 9.13 -5.30 -6.81
N ALA A 37 9.10 -4.21 -7.56
CA ALA A 37 8.36 -3.00 -7.24
C ALA A 37 7.68 -2.49 -8.50
N THR A 38 6.34 -2.46 -8.49
CA THR A 38 5.57 -1.76 -9.53
C THR A 38 5.25 -0.37 -9.01
N LEU A 39 5.69 0.68 -9.70
CA LEU A 39 5.50 2.06 -9.25
C LEU A 39 4.02 2.35 -8.99
N ALA A 40 3.74 3.07 -7.90
CA ALA A 40 2.42 3.43 -7.40
C ALA A 40 1.55 2.26 -6.91
N SER A 41 2.06 1.03 -6.80
CA SER A 41 1.26 -0.11 -6.35
C SER A 41 0.70 0.04 -4.94
N HIS A 42 1.36 0.80 -4.07
CA HIS A 42 0.88 1.09 -2.72
C HIS A 42 -0.04 2.31 -2.67
N VAL A 43 -0.09 3.14 -3.71
CA VAL A 43 -0.87 4.39 -3.69
C VAL A 43 -2.35 4.15 -3.39
N PRO A 44 -3.06 3.17 -3.99
CA PRO A 44 -4.44 2.90 -3.62
C PRO A 44 -4.59 2.50 -2.15
N LEU A 45 -3.65 1.69 -1.64
CA LEU A 45 -3.61 1.28 -0.23
C LEU A 45 -3.39 2.49 0.69
N PHE A 46 -2.44 3.35 0.37
CA PHE A 46 -2.15 4.55 1.15
C PHE A 46 -3.31 5.54 1.13
N LEU A 47 -3.98 5.75 0.00
CA LEU A 47 -5.17 6.60 -0.06
C LEU A 47 -6.33 6.00 0.75
N SER A 48 -6.48 4.68 0.74
CA SER A 48 -7.54 3.98 1.49
C SER A 48 -7.42 4.15 3.01
N MET A 49 -6.22 4.43 3.53
CA MET A 49 -6.01 4.73 4.95
C MET A 49 -6.75 5.98 5.43
N LEU A 50 -7.05 6.90 4.51
CA LEU A 50 -7.81 8.12 4.79
C LEU A 50 -9.34 7.91 4.76
N VAL A 51 -9.79 6.73 4.30
CA VAL A 51 -11.20 6.35 4.22
C VAL A 51 -11.62 5.64 5.50
N SER A 52 -11.15 4.42 5.71
CA SER A 52 -11.39 3.66 6.94
C SER A 52 -10.49 2.41 7.03
N PRO A 53 -10.30 1.83 8.23
CA PRO A 53 -9.54 0.59 8.38
C PRO A 53 -10.10 -0.58 7.58
N ALA A 54 -11.43 -0.70 7.47
CA ALA A 54 -12.07 -1.76 6.70
C ALA A 54 -11.81 -1.58 5.19
N VAL A 55 -11.86 -0.34 4.69
CA VAL A 55 -11.54 -0.05 3.28
C VAL A 55 -10.08 -0.34 2.99
N ALA A 56 -9.16 0.02 3.88
CA ALA A 56 -7.74 -0.28 3.70
C ALA A 56 -7.43 -1.78 3.69
N ALA A 57 -8.11 -2.55 4.53
CA ALA A 57 -8.02 -4.02 4.49
C ALA A 57 -8.51 -4.59 3.15
N MET A 58 -9.65 -4.10 2.63
CA MET A 58 -10.19 -4.54 1.33
C MET A 58 -9.24 -4.21 0.17
N VAL A 59 -8.63 -3.02 0.16
CA VAL A 59 -7.68 -2.62 -0.88
C VAL A 59 -6.40 -3.45 -0.82
N GLY A 60 -5.92 -3.76 0.39
CA GLY A 60 -4.80 -4.69 0.58
C GLY A 60 -5.09 -6.09 0.06
N PHE A 61 -6.32 -6.58 0.26
CA PHE A 61 -6.77 -7.85 -0.29
C PHE A 61 -6.81 -7.83 -1.83
N GLY A 62 -7.35 -6.76 -2.43
CA GLY A 62 -7.32 -6.56 -3.88
C GLY A 62 -5.90 -6.54 -4.44
N SER A 63 -4.97 -5.89 -3.75
CA SER A 63 -3.55 -5.88 -4.11
C SER A 63 -2.96 -7.29 -4.13
N ALA A 64 -3.23 -8.10 -3.11
CA ALA A 64 -2.77 -9.48 -3.03
C ALA A 64 -3.25 -10.32 -4.22
N ILE A 65 -4.54 -10.20 -4.58
CA ILE A 65 -5.10 -10.87 -5.76
C ILE A 65 -4.39 -10.39 -7.03
N GLY A 66 -4.31 -9.07 -7.25
CA GLY A 66 -3.73 -8.49 -8.46
C GLY A 66 -2.29 -8.94 -8.70
N PHE A 67 -1.45 -8.92 -7.66
CA PHE A 67 -0.07 -9.38 -7.74
C PHE A 67 0.08 -10.89 -7.90
N THR A 68 -0.80 -11.68 -7.27
CA THR A 68 -0.84 -13.14 -7.45
C THR A 68 -1.13 -13.48 -8.91
N LEU A 69 -2.17 -12.86 -9.48
CA LEU A 69 -2.60 -13.11 -10.86
C LEU A 69 -1.56 -12.64 -11.88
N ARG A 70 -0.87 -11.52 -11.59
CA ARG A 70 0.07 -10.94 -12.54
C ARG A 70 1.45 -11.59 -12.53
N LEU A 71 2.02 -11.84 -11.35
CA LEU A 71 3.45 -12.10 -11.19
C LEU A 71 3.73 -13.51 -10.69
N SER A 72 3.40 -13.81 -9.43
CA SER A 72 3.58 -15.14 -8.86
C SER A 72 2.88 -15.29 -7.51
N PRO A 73 2.63 -16.53 -7.05
CA PRO A 73 2.15 -16.79 -5.69
C PRO A 73 3.05 -16.23 -4.58
N VAL A 74 4.38 -16.21 -4.79
CA VAL A 74 5.32 -15.65 -3.80
C VAL A 74 5.13 -14.14 -3.67
N ILE A 75 4.99 -13.43 -4.79
CA ILE A 75 4.75 -11.97 -4.77
C ILE A 75 3.32 -11.67 -4.28
N GLY A 76 2.35 -12.54 -4.57
CA GLY A 76 1.02 -12.51 -4.00
C GLY A 76 1.01 -12.66 -2.47
N ALA A 77 1.76 -13.63 -1.94
CA ALA A 77 1.93 -13.84 -0.51
C ALA A 77 2.58 -12.63 0.16
N ARG A 78 3.58 -12.02 -0.48
CA ARG A 78 4.12 -10.72 -0.07
C ARG A 78 3.01 -9.67 -0.07
N ALA A 79 2.25 -9.48 -1.15
CA ALA A 79 1.19 -8.47 -1.16
C ALA A 79 0.04 -8.72 -0.14
N ALA A 80 -0.14 -9.94 0.39
CA ALA A 80 -1.18 -10.24 1.38
C ALA A 80 -1.04 -9.46 2.71
N MET A 81 0.18 -9.18 3.17
CA MET A 81 0.41 -8.31 4.34
C MET A 81 -0.12 -6.89 4.16
N HIS A 82 -0.38 -6.42 2.93
CA HIS A 82 -0.99 -5.11 2.70
C HIS A 82 -2.33 -4.97 3.43
N ILE A 83 -3.05 -6.07 3.67
CA ILE A 83 -4.28 -6.10 4.48
C ILE A 83 -3.99 -5.53 5.89
N GLY A 84 -2.97 -6.07 6.56
CA GLY A 84 -2.57 -5.66 7.90
C GLY A 84 -1.90 -4.29 7.94
N VAL A 85 -0.98 -4.02 7.00
CA VAL A 85 -0.27 -2.73 6.89
C VAL A 85 -1.25 -1.59 6.62
N GLY A 86 -2.18 -1.77 5.67
CA GLY A 86 -3.24 -0.82 5.37
C GLY A 86 -4.16 -0.57 6.57
N TYR A 87 -4.62 -1.65 7.20
CA TYR A 87 -5.47 -1.58 8.40
C TYR A 87 -4.79 -0.79 9.52
N LEU A 88 -3.52 -1.11 9.82
CA LEU A 88 -2.74 -0.41 10.84
C LEU A 88 -2.61 1.08 10.49
N GLY A 89 -2.18 1.41 9.27
CA GLY A 89 -2.02 2.81 8.84
C GLY A 89 -3.32 3.61 8.96
N ALA A 90 -4.45 3.01 8.56
CA ALA A 90 -5.77 3.62 8.71
C ALA A 90 -6.16 3.85 10.18
N ARG A 91 -5.81 2.93 11.09
CA ARG A 91 -6.04 3.09 12.54
C ARG A 91 -5.21 4.23 13.11
N LEU A 92 -3.98 4.41 12.65
CA LEU A 92 -3.11 5.53 13.05
C LEU A 92 -3.70 6.88 12.62
N VAL A 93 -4.13 6.99 11.37
CA VAL A 93 -4.80 8.20 10.88
C VAL A 93 -6.06 8.47 11.69
N ARG A 94 -6.89 7.46 11.93
CA ARG A 94 -8.13 7.60 12.69
C ARG A 94 -7.91 7.96 14.16
N SER A 95 -6.75 7.63 14.75
CA SER A 95 -6.38 8.07 16.09
C SER A 95 -5.84 9.51 16.13
N GLY A 96 -5.97 10.26 15.04
CA GLY A 96 -5.54 11.67 14.96
C GLY A 96 -4.07 11.87 14.60
N ARG A 97 -3.31 10.81 14.28
CA ARG A 97 -1.93 10.98 13.81
C ARG A 97 -1.94 11.58 12.41
N PRO A 98 -1.02 12.49 12.08
CA PRO A 98 -0.94 13.04 10.73
C PRO A 98 -0.62 11.94 9.73
N TYR A 99 -1.16 12.06 8.52
CA TYR A 99 -1.10 11.04 7.49
C TYR A 99 0.34 10.68 7.09
N TRP A 100 1.21 11.67 6.93
CA TRP A 100 2.63 11.43 6.63
C TRP A 100 3.32 10.59 7.72
N LEU A 101 2.94 10.78 8.99
CA LEU A 101 3.50 10.02 10.11
C LEU A 101 2.93 8.61 10.13
N ALA A 102 1.66 8.43 9.78
CA ALA A 102 1.10 7.09 9.63
C ALA A 102 1.86 6.29 8.57
N LEU A 103 2.16 6.87 7.40
CA LEU A 103 2.98 6.25 6.36
C LEU A 103 4.38 5.89 6.88
N LEU A 104 5.04 6.81 7.59
CA LEU A 104 6.36 6.56 8.16
C LEU A 104 6.37 5.46 9.23
N ILE A 105 5.33 5.37 10.07
CA ILE A 105 5.22 4.33 11.10
C ILE A 105 4.97 2.95 10.48
N VAL A 106 4.19 2.85 9.40
CA VAL A 106 3.93 1.55 8.76
C VAL A 106 5.07 1.08 7.85
N LEU A 107 5.98 1.97 7.44
CA LEU A 107 7.17 1.62 6.64
C LEU A 107 7.99 0.47 7.25
N PRO A 108 8.48 0.54 8.50
CA PRO A 108 9.26 -0.55 9.08
C PRO A 108 8.44 -1.85 9.20
N VAL A 109 7.15 -1.74 9.50
CA VAL A 109 6.25 -2.90 9.58
C VAL A 109 6.15 -3.59 8.21
N HIS A 110 5.97 -2.81 7.15
CA HIS A 110 5.89 -3.30 5.78
C HIS A 110 7.21 -3.98 5.37
N ALA A 111 8.34 -3.29 5.48
CA ALA A 111 9.64 -3.81 5.08
C ALA A 111 10.02 -5.10 5.80
N VAL A 112 9.76 -5.17 7.11
CA VAL A 112 10.05 -6.38 7.92
C VAL A 112 9.11 -7.52 7.53
N LEU A 113 7.81 -7.29 7.44
CA LEU A 113 6.87 -8.35 7.05
C LEU A 113 7.19 -8.92 5.67
N GLU A 114 7.55 -8.06 4.71
CA GLU A 114 7.86 -8.50 3.36
C GLU A 114 9.17 -9.31 3.30
N ALA A 115 10.18 -8.93 4.09
CA ALA A 115 11.40 -9.71 4.27
C ALA A 115 11.13 -11.07 4.94
N LEU A 116 10.26 -11.11 5.97
CA LEU A 116 9.91 -12.35 6.65
C LEU A 116 9.13 -13.31 5.75
N ILE A 117 8.21 -12.79 4.94
CA ILE A 117 7.37 -13.61 4.05
C ILE A 117 8.18 -14.36 3.01
N VAL A 118 9.33 -13.83 2.56
CA VAL A 118 10.14 -14.54 1.55
C VAL A 118 11.00 -15.66 2.14
N LEU A 119 11.28 -15.68 3.45
CA LEU A 119 12.14 -16.71 4.05
C LEU A 119 11.60 -18.15 3.90
N PRO A 120 10.30 -18.44 4.15
CA PRO A 120 9.74 -19.78 3.93
C PRO A 120 9.82 -20.28 2.49
N PHE A 121 10.04 -19.40 1.51
CA PHE A 121 10.20 -19.76 0.10
C PHE A 121 11.66 -20.06 -0.28
N GLY A 122 12.56 -20.19 0.71
CA GLY A 122 13.95 -20.62 0.49
C GLY A 122 14.94 -19.50 0.16
N PHE A 123 14.55 -18.23 0.28
CA PHE A 123 15.46 -17.10 0.09
C PHE A 123 16.37 -16.91 1.30
N SER A 124 17.64 -16.59 1.06
CA SER A 124 18.62 -16.34 2.12
C SER A 124 18.29 -15.08 2.92
N LEU A 125 18.82 -14.98 4.15
CA LEU A 125 18.66 -13.78 4.99
C LEU A 125 19.15 -12.50 4.29
N TYR A 126 20.21 -12.58 3.47
CA TYR A 126 20.68 -11.45 2.69
C TYR A 126 19.64 -11.02 1.64
N ARG A 127 19.09 -11.96 0.86
CA ARG A 127 18.05 -11.65 -0.13
C ARG A 127 16.77 -11.14 0.52
N ALA A 128 16.39 -11.70 1.66
CA ALA A 128 15.22 -11.28 2.42
C ALA A 128 15.40 -9.88 3.04
N GLY A 129 16.44 -9.67 3.84
CA GLY A 129 16.63 -8.42 4.58
C GLY A 129 17.12 -7.28 3.69
N VAL A 130 18.15 -7.51 2.89
CA VAL A 130 18.78 -6.45 2.08
C VAL A 130 18.01 -6.24 0.79
N VAL A 131 17.86 -7.28 -0.04
CA VAL A 131 17.26 -7.10 -1.38
C VAL A 131 15.76 -6.78 -1.27
N VAL A 132 15.01 -7.58 -0.51
CA VAL A 132 13.57 -7.34 -0.32
C VAL A 132 13.31 -6.24 0.70
N GLY A 133 13.77 -6.37 1.95
CA GLY A 133 13.44 -5.40 3.00
C GLY A 133 13.84 -3.96 2.67
N VAL A 134 15.07 -3.70 2.22
CA VAL A 134 15.50 -2.34 1.84
C VAL A 134 14.82 -1.89 0.54
N GLY A 135 14.69 -2.77 -0.45
CA GLY A 135 13.97 -2.47 -1.69
C GLY A 135 12.53 -2.03 -1.41
N THR A 136 11.84 -2.74 -0.52
CA THR A 136 10.50 -2.42 -0.04
C THR A 136 10.45 -1.07 0.64
N ALA A 137 11.39 -0.77 1.54
CA ALA A 137 11.44 0.52 2.22
C ALA A 137 11.57 1.67 1.22
N LEU A 138 12.45 1.54 0.21
CA LEU A 138 12.62 2.54 -0.84
C LEU A 138 11.35 2.68 -1.70
N HIS A 139 10.76 1.58 -2.15
CA HIS A 139 9.53 1.58 -2.94
C HIS A 139 8.36 2.20 -2.15
N HIS A 140 8.23 1.85 -0.87
CA HIS A 140 7.26 2.44 0.05
C HIS A 140 7.40 3.97 0.11
N LEU A 141 8.62 4.48 0.25
CA LEU A 141 8.88 5.92 0.33
C LEU A 141 8.49 6.65 -0.95
N VAL A 142 8.79 6.06 -2.12
CA VAL A 142 8.39 6.61 -3.42
C VAL A 142 6.87 6.71 -3.51
N ASP A 143 6.17 5.61 -3.24
CA ASP A 143 4.71 5.58 -3.30
C ASP A 143 4.06 6.48 -2.23
N ALA A 144 4.68 6.60 -1.04
CA ALA A 144 4.23 7.51 0.02
C ALA A 144 4.35 8.97 -0.44
N GLY A 145 5.44 9.33 -1.12
CA GLY A 145 5.61 10.65 -1.73
C GLY A 145 4.52 10.95 -2.76
N ILE A 146 4.22 9.99 -3.64
CA ILE A 146 3.14 10.10 -4.63
C ILE A 146 1.79 10.30 -3.91
N SER A 147 1.49 9.49 -2.89
CA SER A 147 0.25 9.61 -2.13
C SER A 147 0.12 10.96 -1.42
N LEU A 148 1.19 11.48 -0.82
CA LEU A 148 1.19 12.80 -0.19
C LEU A 148 0.91 13.91 -1.21
N ALA A 149 1.55 13.86 -2.38
CA ALA A 149 1.31 14.79 -3.47
C ALA A 149 -0.15 14.73 -3.95
N LEU A 150 -0.70 13.53 -4.17
CA LEU A 150 -2.09 13.34 -4.58
C LEU A 150 -3.06 13.90 -3.53
N VAL A 151 -2.86 13.59 -2.24
CA VAL A 151 -3.71 14.11 -1.16
C VAL A 151 -3.64 15.64 -1.11
N ARG A 152 -2.46 16.22 -1.32
CA ARG A 152 -2.30 17.68 -1.34
C ARG A 152 -3.11 18.31 -2.47
N ILE A 153 -3.06 17.75 -3.67
CA ILE A 153 -3.79 18.24 -4.84
C ILE A 153 -5.30 18.04 -4.64
N LEU A 154 -5.72 16.84 -4.23
CA LEU A 154 -7.13 16.51 -4.06
C LEU A 154 -7.79 17.34 -2.97
N SER A 155 -7.07 17.66 -1.89
CA SER A 155 -7.59 18.52 -0.79
C SER A 155 -7.91 19.96 -1.22
N GLN A 156 -7.44 20.40 -2.39
CA GLN A 156 -7.78 21.70 -2.98
C GLN A 156 -9.07 21.67 -3.81
N THR A 157 -9.61 20.48 -4.06
CA THR A 157 -10.81 20.29 -4.89
C THR A 157 -12.05 20.10 -4.02
N ARG A 158 -13.24 20.35 -4.59
CA ARG A 158 -14.53 20.02 -3.95
C ARG A 158 -14.81 18.51 -3.88
N VAL A 159 -13.95 17.70 -4.51
CA VAL A 159 -14.14 16.25 -4.68
C VAL A 159 -13.61 15.46 -3.47
N TRP A 160 -12.84 16.09 -2.58
CA TRP A 160 -12.21 15.43 -1.44
C TRP A 160 -13.05 15.56 -0.16
N PRO A 161 -13.88 14.56 0.22
CA PRO A 161 -14.74 14.67 1.38
C PRO A 161 -14.14 13.91 2.57
N LEU A 162 -12.89 13.44 2.49
CA LEU A 162 -12.29 12.56 3.50
C LEU A 162 -12.03 13.37 4.76
N ALA A 163 -12.46 12.84 5.91
CA ALA A 163 -12.43 13.47 7.22
C ALA A 163 -11.01 13.84 7.71
N TYR A 164 -10.00 13.65 6.86
CA TYR A 164 -8.67 14.17 7.06
C TYR A 164 -8.66 15.68 6.83
N ARG A 165 -8.90 16.44 7.91
CA ARG A 165 -8.43 17.82 8.01
C ARG A 165 -6.93 17.74 8.17
N PRO A 166 -6.14 18.19 7.19
CA PRO A 166 -4.72 18.10 7.35
C PRO A 166 -4.24 18.95 8.52
N LEU A 167 -3.48 18.34 9.42
CA LEU A 167 -2.87 18.99 10.58
C LEU A 167 -1.64 19.84 10.20
N TRP A 168 -1.67 20.53 9.05
CA TRP A 168 -0.74 21.65 8.78
C TRP A 168 -1.27 22.98 9.35
N ARG A 169 -2.08 22.89 10.41
CA ARG A 169 -2.40 23.97 11.33
C ARG A 169 -2.03 23.53 12.72
#